data_AF-A0A2E9WZL8-F1
#
_entry.id   AF-A0A2E9WZL8-F1
#
_cell.length_a   1.000
_cell.length_b   1.000
_cell.length_c   1.000
_cell.angle_alpha   90.00
_cell.angle_beta   90.00
_cell.angle_gamma   90.00
#
_symmetry.space_group_name_H-M   'P 1'
#
loop_
_entity.id
_entity.type
_entity.pdbx_description
1 polymer ?
#
loop_
_entity_poly.entity_id
_entity_poly.type
_entity_poly.pdbx_seq_one_letter_code
_entity_poly.pdbx_strand_id
1 'polypeptide(L)'
;MVPGGLYLLDEPEAALSPQSQLAFLAMIKDSVDDGGQFLIATHSPILMAIPGATIYSFDGRPVEAMQFEDLEHVVLMREFLAAPERFLRHLWTEGD
;
A
#
# COMPACT_ATOMS: atom_id res chain seq x y z
N MET A 1 19.49 -0.43 8.20
CA MET A 1 19.40 -1.74 7.51
C MET A 1 20.81 -2.26 7.30
N VAL A 2 21.01 -3.57 7.20
CA VAL A 2 22.30 -4.20 6.93
C VAL A 2 22.49 -4.30 5.41
N PRO A 3 23.68 -4.04 4.87
CA PRO A 3 23.94 -4.18 3.44
C PRO A 3 23.60 -5.60 2.94
N GLY A 4 22.89 -5.71 1.82
CA GLY A 4 22.49 -7.00 1.24
C GLY A 4 21.48 -7.80 2.08
N GLY A 5 20.78 -7.17 3.02
CA GLY A 5 19.78 -7.84 3.88
C GLY A 5 18.48 -8.17 3.14
N LEU A 6 17.82 -9.25 3.57
CA LEU A 6 16.44 -9.58 3.20
C LEU A 6 15.49 -9.22 4.34
N TYR A 7 14.50 -8.39 4.04
CA TYR A 7 13.50 -7.89 4.98
C TYR A 7 12.13 -8.47 4.66
N LEU A 8 11.51 -9.12 5.65
CA LEU A 8 10.15 -9.60 5.59
C LEU A 8 9.33 -8.77 6.56
N LEU A 9 8.34 -8.04 6.05
CA LEU A 9 7.55 -7.10 6.82
C LEU A 9 6.07 -7.44 6.67
N ASP A 10 5.37 -7.47 7.79
CA ASP A 10 3.94 -7.73 7.86
C ASP A 10 3.27 -6.50 8.47
N GLU A 11 2.43 -5.84 7.68
CA GLU A 11 1.70 -4.60 8.00
C GLU A 11 2.53 -3.54 8.75
N PRO A 12 3.71 -3.14 8.22
CA PRO A 12 4.58 -2.16 8.90
C PRO A 12 3.90 -0.79 9.09
N GLU A 13 2.84 -0.49 8.34
CA GLU A 13 2.02 0.71 8.48
C GLU A 13 1.21 0.78 9.78
N ALA A 14 0.96 -0.34 10.47
CA ALA A 14 0.01 -0.39 11.59
C ALA A 14 0.37 0.54 12.76
N ALA A 15 1.67 0.84 12.92
CA ALA A 15 2.19 1.76 13.93
C ALA A 15 2.62 3.13 13.35
N LEU A 16 2.41 3.37 12.05
CA LEU A 16 2.96 4.53 11.34
C LEU A 16 1.85 5.48 10.87
N SER A 17 2.03 6.76 11.19
CA SER A 17 1.27 7.83 10.54
C SER A 17 1.57 7.87 9.03
N PRO A 18 0.69 8.45 8.18
CA PRO A 18 0.96 8.60 6.75
C PRO A 18 2.31 9.27 6.44
N GLN A 19 2.69 10.30 7.20
CA GLN A 19 3.99 10.96 7.06
C GLN A 19 5.15 10.03 7.43
N SER A 20 4.99 9.24 8.48
CA SER A 20 5.98 8.24 8.89
C SER A 20 6.13 7.14 7.84
N GLN A 21 5.05 6.76 7.15
CA GLN A 21 5.11 5.81 6.03
C GLN A 21 5.89 6.38 4.84
N LEU A 22 5.74 7.67 4.52
CA LEU A 22 6.56 8.33 3.49
C LEU A 22 8.05 8.36 3.87
N ALA A 23 8.37 8.63 5.13
CA ALA A 23 9.75 8.53 5.61
C ALA A 23 10.28 7.09 5.50
N PHE A 24 9.43 6.10 5.80
CA PHE A 24 9.79 4.70 5.68
C PHE A 24 10.07 4.27 4.23
N LEU A 25 9.28 4.76 3.26
CA LEU A 25 9.55 4.57 1.83
C LEU A 25 10.94 5.05 1.44
N ALA A 26 11.35 6.23 1.91
CA ALA A 26 12.68 6.77 1.62
C ALA A 26 13.78 5.84 2.17
N MET A 27 13.61 5.33 3.39
CA MET A 27 14.56 4.38 3.99
C MET A 27 14.63 3.05 3.23
N ILE A 28 13.49 2.52 2.78
CA ILE A 28 13.45 1.31 1.93
C ILE A 28 14.20 1.58 0.64
N LYS A 29 13.92 2.71 -0.02
CA LYS A 29 14.55 3.07 -1.29
C LYS A 29 16.08 3.10 -1.17
N ASP A 30 16.60 3.79 -0.16
CA ASP A 30 18.04 3.86 0.10
C ASP A 30 18.62 2.47 0.38
N SER A 31 17.92 1.64 1.16
CA SER A 31 18.37 0.28 1.43
C SER A 31 18.35 -0.63 0.20
N VAL A 32 17.42 -0.44 -0.73
CA VAL A 32 17.37 -1.20 -2.00
C VAL A 32 18.53 -0.79 -2.91
N ASP A 33 18.88 0.50 -2.94
CA ASP A 33 20.05 1.00 -3.69
C ASP A 33 21.35 0.37 -3.15
N ASP A 34 21.41 0.06 -1.84
CA ASP A 34 22.50 -0.67 -1.17
C ASP A 34 22.39 -2.22 -1.26
N GLY A 35 21.50 -2.74 -2.12
CA GLY A 35 21.32 -4.17 -2.36
C GLY A 35 20.39 -4.90 -1.38
N GLY A 36 19.66 -4.16 -0.54
CA GLY A 36 18.61 -4.69 0.31
C GLY A 36 17.41 -5.20 -0.49
N GLN A 37 16.77 -6.25 0.02
CA GLN A 37 15.60 -6.88 -0.60
C GLN A 37 14.43 -6.87 0.37
N PHE A 38 13.22 -6.65 -0.15
CA PHE A 38 12.02 -6.50 0.68
C PHE A 38 10.89 -7.38 0.15
N LEU A 39 10.22 -8.08 1.08
CA LEU A 39 8.89 -8.65 0.89
C LEU A 39 7.98 -8.02 1.95
N ILE A 40 6.96 -7.31 1.49
CA ILE A 40 6.07 -6.53 2.36
C ILE A 40 4.64 -6.99 2.11
N ALA A 41 3.98 -7.49 3.16
CA ALA A 41 2.54 -7.57 3.21
C ALA A 41 2.01 -6.24 3.76
N THR A 42 1.13 -5.57 3.01
CA THR A 42 0.62 -4.24 3.36
C THR A 42 -0.76 -4.05 2.76
N HIS A 43 -1.61 -3.29 3.45
CA HIS A 43 -2.87 -2.74 2.96
C HIS A 43 -2.75 -1.23 2.68
N SER A 44 -1.59 -0.60 2.94
CA SER A 44 -1.37 0.82 2.74
C SER A 44 -1.11 1.17 1.26
N PRO A 45 -1.95 2.01 0.63
CA PRO A 45 -1.66 2.58 -0.68
C PRO A 45 -0.33 3.35 -0.74
N ILE A 46 0.13 3.90 0.39
CA ILE A 46 1.40 4.63 0.45
C ILE A 46 2.56 3.65 0.25
N LEU A 47 2.55 2.52 0.95
CA LEU A 47 3.61 1.52 0.84
C LEU A 47 3.54 0.71 -0.45
N MET A 48 2.34 0.48 -0.99
CA MET A 48 2.17 -0.15 -2.32
C MET A 48 2.77 0.69 -3.45
N ALA A 49 2.94 2.00 -3.27
CA ALA A 49 3.48 2.92 -4.27
C ALA A 49 5.02 2.90 -4.39
N ILE A 50 5.72 1.92 -3.81
CA ILE A 50 7.19 1.79 -3.94
C ILE A 50 7.56 1.68 -5.42
N PRO A 51 8.37 2.62 -5.97
CA PRO A 51 8.77 2.57 -7.37
C PRO A 51 9.55 1.30 -7.68
N GLY A 52 9.16 0.61 -8.76
CA GLY A 52 9.81 -0.62 -9.22
C GLY A 52 9.45 -1.88 -8.43
N ALA A 53 8.56 -1.79 -7.43
CA ALA A 53 8.03 -2.98 -6.76
C ALA A 53 7.13 -3.79 -7.71
N THR A 54 7.22 -5.11 -7.61
CA THR A 54 6.18 -6.00 -8.17
C THR A 54 5.11 -6.18 -7.11
N ILE A 55 3.87 -5.82 -7.43
CA ILE A 55 2.75 -5.92 -6.50
C ILE A 55 1.95 -7.16 -6.84
N TYR A 56 1.71 -8.01 -5.84
CA TYR A 56 0.85 -9.18 -5.94
C TYR A 56 -0.41 -8.94 -5.14
N SER A 57 -1.59 -9.14 -5.74
CA SER A 57 -2.87 -9.13 -5.01
C SER A 57 -3.26 -10.54 -4.60
N PHE A 58 -3.74 -10.64 -3.37
CA PHE A 58 -4.30 -11.84 -2.76
C PHE A 58 -5.83 -11.77 -2.63
N ASP A 59 -6.46 -10.74 -3.22
CA ASP A 59 -7.92 -10.53 -3.17
C ASP A 59 -8.66 -11.55 -4.04
N GLY A 60 -7.98 -12.08 -5.06
CA GLY A 60 -8.45 -13.13 -5.95
C GLY A 60 -7.63 -14.42 -5.84
N ARG A 61 -8.16 -15.49 -6.46
CA ARG A 61 -7.39 -16.72 -6.74
C ARG A 61 -7.45 -17.01 -8.24
N PRO A 62 -6.32 -17.23 -8.93
CA PRO A 62 -4.94 -17.29 -8.40
C PRO A 62 -4.40 -15.92 -7.93
N VAL A 63 -3.26 -15.92 -7.22
CA VAL A 63 -2.51 -14.69 -6.90
C VAL A 63 -1.94 -14.14 -8.20
N GLU A 64 -2.15 -12.84 -8.45
CA GLU A 64 -1.77 -12.20 -9.70
C GLU A 64 -0.97 -10.92 -9.45
N ALA A 65 -0.04 -10.63 -10.36
CA ALA A 65 0.68 -9.37 -10.34
C ALA A 65 -0.22 -8.26 -10.91
N MET A 66 -0.29 -7.13 -10.23
CA MET A 66 -1.14 -6.01 -10.65
C MET A 66 -0.36 -4.69 -10.67
N GLN A 67 -0.85 -3.74 -11.45
CA GLN A 67 -0.34 -2.36 -11.41
C GLN A 67 -0.94 -1.63 -10.21
N PHE A 68 -0.20 -0.65 -9.69
CA PHE A 68 -0.61 0.12 -8.52
C PHE A 68 -1.98 0.78 -8.72
N GLU A 69 -2.23 1.36 -9.89
CA GLU A 69 -3.44 2.11 -10.21
C GLU A 69 -4.70 1.25 -10.30
N ASP A 70 -4.51 -0.06 -10.49
CA ASP A 70 -5.54 -1.08 -10.68
C ASP A 70 -5.88 -1.83 -9.38
N LEU A 71 -5.10 -1.64 -8.31
CA LEU A 71 -5.39 -2.24 -7.00
C LEU A 71 -6.74 -1.74 -6.48
N GLU A 72 -7.63 -2.67 -6.11
CA GLU A 72 -8.98 -2.33 -5.64
C GLU A 72 -8.96 -1.29 -4.52
N HIS A 73 -8.10 -1.49 -3.51
CA HIS A 73 -7.92 -0.55 -2.41
C HIS A 73 -7.45 0.85 -2.86
N VAL A 74 -6.58 0.93 -3.86
CA VAL A 74 -6.10 2.20 -4.40
C VAL A 74 -7.22 2.92 -5.16
N VAL A 75 -7.96 2.19 -5.99
CA VAL A 75 -9.11 2.72 -6.73
C VAL A 75 -10.17 3.23 -5.75
N LEU A 76 -10.57 2.41 -4.77
CA LEU A 76 -11.57 2.77 -3.78
C LEU A 76 -11.16 4.00 -2.97
N MET A 77 -9.93 4.04 -2.46
CA MET A 77 -9.44 5.18 -1.68
C MET A 77 -9.39 6.45 -2.53
N ARG A 78 -8.95 6.37 -3.79
CA ARG A 78 -8.93 7.50 -4.72
C ARG A 78 -10.33 8.04 -4.98
N GLU A 79 -11.30 7.17 -5.23
CA GLU A 79 -12.69 7.59 -5.44
C GLU A 79 -13.31 8.18 -4.17
N PHE A 80 -13.06 7.58 -3.02
CA PHE A 80 -13.55 8.07 -1.73
C PHE A 80 -13.01 9.48 -1.46
N LEU A 81 -11.70 9.70 -1.60
CA LEU A 81 -11.08 11.01 -1.40
C LEU A 81 -11.56 12.07 -2.41
N ALA A 82 -11.94 11.66 -3.61
CA ALA A 82 -12.46 12.57 -4.63
C ALA A 82 -13.88 13.06 -4.36
N ALA A 83 -14.73 12.24 -3.72
CA ALA A 83 -16.12 12.60 -3.41
C ALA A 83 -16.68 11.82 -2.20
N PRO A 84 -16.23 12.11 -0.96
CA PRO A 84 -16.63 11.34 0.22
C PRO A 84 -18.14 11.35 0.47
N GLU A 85 -18.81 12.48 0.21
CA GLU A 85 -20.24 12.66 0.44
C GLU A 85 -21.08 11.72 -0.43
N ARG A 86 -20.58 11.34 -1.61
CA ARG A 86 -21.25 10.36 -2.48
C ARG A 86 -21.31 9.01 -1.78
N PHE A 87 -20.20 8.55 -1.21
CA PHE A 87 -20.13 7.27 -0.49
C PHE A 87 -20.97 7.30 0.78
N LEU A 88 -20.82 8.35 1.59
CA LEU A 88 -21.54 8.51 2.86
C LEU A 88 -23.06 8.58 2.67
N ARG A 89 -23.53 9.20 1.59
CA ARG A 89 -24.97 9.22 1.27
C ARG A 89 -25.52 7.80 1.12
N HIS A 90 -24.88 6.92 0.37
CA HIS A 90 -25.37 5.54 0.19
C HIS A 90 -25.43 4.78 1.53
N LEU A 91 -24.46 5.01 2.42
CA LEU A 91 -24.43 4.38 3.74
C LEU A 91 -25.49 4.91 4.71
N TRP A 92 -25.90 6.18 4.57
CA TRP A 92 -26.83 6.84 5.49
C TRP A 92 -28.26 6.95 4.96
N THR A 93 -28.51 6.69 3.67
CA THR A 93 -29.88 6.71 3.10
C THR A 93 -30.59 5.35 3.21
N GLU A 94 -29.88 4.26 3.53
CA GLU A 94 -30.48 2.94 3.81
C GLU A 94 -30.96 2.77 5.27
N GLY A 95 -31.08 3.87 6.03
CA GLY A 95 -31.37 3.83 7.47
C GLY A 95 -32.32 4.90 8.00
N ASP A 96 -33.32 5.31 7.20
CA ASP A 96 -34.49 6.08 7.66
C ASP A 96 -35.80 5.33 7.34
#